data_AF-A0A2H6B334-F1
#
_entry.id   AF-A0A2H6B334-F1
#
_cell.length_a   1.000
_cell.length_b   1.000
_cell.length_c   1.000
_cell.angle_alpha   90.00
_cell.angle_beta   90.00
_cell.angle_gamma   90.00
#
_symmetry.space_group_name_H-M   'P 1'
#
loop_
_entity.id
_entity.type
_entity.pdbx_description
1 polymer ?
#
loop_
_entity_poly.entity_id
_entity_poly.type
_entity_poly.pdbx_seq_one_letter_code
_entity_poly.pdbx_strand_id
1 'polypeptide(L)'
;MHGSLSRIRPMVGAALAFLLASAAGATAEPGGPPWMLEVSDVVARVGEPAQLTVRVRLREGFRFLDTYRNRAFEFSTQDDSVRFERRSVVGRIEGDTLVIDIPLTPKTPGPHVINGLVRIGYAEGQQSMYMVSLPLIATITGKGS
;
A
#
# COMPACT_ATOMS: atom_id res chain seq x y z
N MET A 1 75.05 -1.37 20.12
CA MET A 1 74.82 -2.13 18.86
C MET A 1 73.48 -2.83 19.03
N HIS A 2 72.42 -2.31 18.39
CA HIS A 2 71.67 -2.96 17.30
C HIS A 2 71.10 -4.33 17.69
N GLY A 3 69.81 -4.68 17.64
CA GLY A 3 68.52 -4.11 17.22
C GLY A 3 67.45 -4.97 17.92
N SER A 4 66.16 -5.04 17.61
CA SER A 4 65.34 -4.63 16.48
C SER A 4 63.87 -4.68 16.95
N LEU A 5 63.03 -3.88 16.32
CA LEU A 5 61.68 -3.49 16.69
C LEU A 5 60.66 -4.64 16.58
N SER A 6 59.91 -4.90 17.65
CA SER A 6 58.66 -5.69 17.57
C SER A 6 57.54 -4.78 17.06
N ARG A 7 57.08 -5.04 15.83
CA ARG A 7 55.98 -4.32 15.18
C ARG A 7 54.65 -4.78 15.77
N ILE A 8 54.04 -3.94 16.61
CA ILE A 8 52.65 -4.12 17.03
C ILE A 8 51.75 -3.55 15.93
N ARG A 9 50.91 -4.41 15.34
CA ARG A 9 49.92 -4.09 14.30
C ARG A 9 48.78 -3.26 14.93
N PRO A 10 48.41 -2.08 14.40
CA PRO A 10 47.14 -1.46 14.74
C PRO A 10 46.06 -2.09 13.85
N MET A 11 45.24 -2.98 14.42
CA MET A 11 44.00 -3.39 13.78
C MET A 11 42.92 -2.41 14.26
N VAL A 12 42.79 -1.29 13.55
CA VAL A 12 41.70 -0.32 13.74
C VAL A 12 40.43 -0.99 13.22
N GLY A 13 39.70 -1.65 14.11
CA GLY A 13 38.34 -2.09 13.85
C GLY A 13 37.43 -0.86 13.76
N ALA A 14 37.12 -0.43 12.55
CA ALA A 14 36.12 0.60 12.31
C ALA A 14 34.75 0.06 12.73
N ALA A 15 34.23 0.55 13.86
CA ALA A 15 32.88 0.29 14.29
C ALA A 15 31.91 0.96 13.29
N LEU A 16 31.15 0.14 12.56
CA LEU A 16 30.10 0.59 11.65
C LEU A 16 28.94 1.12 12.51
N ALA A 17 28.81 2.44 12.62
CA ALA A 17 27.68 3.06 13.29
C ALA A 17 26.40 2.81 12.46
N PHE A 18 25.46 2.04 13.02
CA PHE A 18 24.12 1.87 12.49
C PHE A 18 23.39 3.22 12.56
N LEU A 19 23.19 3.86 11.40
CA LEU A 19 22.27 4.99 11.27
C LEU A 19 20.84 4.47 11.42
N LEU A 20 20.24 4.67 12.60
CA LEU A 20 18.80 4.63 12.77
C LEU A 20 18.20 5.81 12.02
N ALA A 21 17.82 5.60 10.76
CA ALA A 21 16.94 6.51 10.05
C ALA A 21 15.57 6.47 10.74
N SER A 22 15.38 7.41 11.67
CA SER A 22 14.08 7.80 12.19
C SER A 22 13.19 8.10 10.99
N ALA A 23 12.16 7.27 10.77
CA ALA A 23 11.09 7.55 9.82
C ALA A 23 10.40 8.85 10.28
N ALA A 24 10.84 9.98 9.74
CA ALA A 24 10.17 11.25 9.88
C ALA A 24 8.79 11.09 9.24
N GLY A 25 7.75 11.09 10.08
CA GLY A 25 6.38 11.20 9.63
C GLY A 25 6.28 12.42 8.73
N ALA A 26 5.90 12.19 7.47
CA ALA A 26 5.59 13.26 6.55
C ALA A 26 4.45 14.09 7.15
N THR A 27 4.76 15.29 7.61
CA THR A 27 3.75 16.30 7.96
C THR A 27 2.99 16.61 6.68
N ALA A 28 1.69 16.33 6.68
CA ALA A 28 0.82 16.61 5.54
C ALA A 28 0.87 18.10 5.20
N GLU A 29 1.38 18.42 4.02
CA GLU A 29 1.44 19.79 3.49
C GLU A 29 0.02 20.39 3.41
N PRO A 30 -0.20 21.63 3.89
CA PRO A 30 -1.46 22.33 3.69
C PRO A 30 -1.67 22.61 2.20
N GLY A 31 -2.55 21.82 1.56
CA GLY A 31 -2.90 21.94 0.13
C GLY A 31 -3.06 20.61 -0.62
N GLY A 32 -2.64 19.49 -0.03
CA GLY A 32 -2.85 18.16 -0.61
C GLY A 32 -4.31 17.68 -0.57
N PRO A 33 -4.67 16.62 -1.34
CA PRO A 33 -5.99 16.02 -1.26
C PRO A 33 -6.31 15.59 0.18
N PRO A 34 -7.59 15.60 0.60
CA PRO A 34 -7.97 15.29 1.98
C PRO A 34 -7.96 13.77 2.27
N TRP A 35 -7.33 12.97 1.42
CA TRP A 35 -7.28 11.52 1.51
C TRP A 35 -5.87 11.01 1.22
N MET A 36 -5.56 9.86 1.82
CA MET A 36 -4.36 9.07 1.53
C MET A 36 -4.79 7.65 1.19
N LEU A 37 -4.37 7.17 0.01
CA LEU A 37 -4.61 5.81 -0.45
C LEU A 37 -3.37 4.96 -0.11
N GLU A 38 -3.57 3.96 0.72
CA GLU A 38 -2.56 2.96 1.07
C GLU A 38 -2.95 1.63 0.42
N VAL A 39 -2.01 1.05 -0.31
CA VAL A 39 -2.12 -0.29 -0.86
C VAL A 39 -0.78 -0.99 -0.71
N SER A 40 -0.81 -2.26 -0.33
CA SER A 40 0.38 -3.08 -0.18
C SER A 40 0.40 -4.18 -1.23
N ASP A 41 1.58 -4.44 -1.78
CA ASP A 41 1.79 -5.57 -2.67
C ASP A 41 1.49 -6.89 -1.96
N VAL A 42 1.02 -7.87 -2.74
CA VAL A 42 0.60 -9.17 -2.25
C VAL A 42 1.51 -10.24 -2.82
N VAL A 43 1.78 -11.27 -2.02
CA VAL A 43 2.50 -12.46 -2.47
C VAL A 43 1.64 -13.68 -2.16
N ALA A 44 1.32 -14.46 -3.17
CA ALA A 44 0.45 -15.63 -3.04
C ALA A 44 0.86 -16.75 -3.99
N ARG A 45 0.43 -17.97 -3.69
CA ARG A 45 0.65 -19.11 -4.59
C ARG A 45 -0.25 -19.00 -5.81
N VAL A 46 0.28 -19.40 -6.97
CA VAL A 46 -0.50 -19.48 -8.20
C VAL A 46 -1.68 -20.44 -8.00
N GLY A 47 -2.88 -19.99 -8.38
CA GLY A 47 -4.12 -20.74 -8.26
C GLY A 47 -4.79 -20.72 -6.89
N GLU A 48 -4.12 -20.21 -5.85
CA GLU A 48 -4.70 -20.09 -4.51
C GLU A 48 -5.34 -18.70 -4.29
N PRO A 49 -6.51 -18.62 -3.62
CA PRO A 49 -7.12 -17.35 -3.26
C PRO A 49 -6.20 -16.47 -2.40
N ALA A 50 -6.20 -15.18 -2.70
CA ALA A 50 -5.48 -14.13 -1.99
C ALA A 50 -6.36 -12.90 -1.80
N GLN A 51 -5.86 -11.93 -1.03
CA GLN A 51 -6.56 -10.71 -0.71
C GLN A 51 -5.63 -9.51 -0.84
N LEU A 52 -6.03 -8.54 -1.66
CA LEU A 52 -5.42 -7.21 -1.71
C LEU A 52 -6.22 -6.27 -0.84
N THR A 53 -5.64 -5.80 0.26
CA THR A 53 -6.29 -4.82 1.13
C THR A 53 -5.90 -3.41 0.73
N VAL A 54 -6.91 -2.61 0.45
CA VAL A 54 -6.79 -1.17 0.20
C VAL A 54 -7.32 -0.42 1.41
N ARG A 55 -6.56 0.57 1.87
CA ARG A 55 -6.99 1.48 2.95
C ARG A 55 -7.01 2.91 2.42
N VAL A 56 -8.11 3.61 2.69
CA VAL A 56 -8.18 5.05 2.45
C VAL A 56 -8.38 5.73 3.79
N ARG A 57 -7.47 6.64 4.13
CA ARG A 57 -7.60 7.50 5.32
C ARG A 57 -7.98 8.90 4.89
N LEU A 58 -8.86 9.53 5.66
CA LEU A 58 -9.17 10.94 5.50
C LEU A 58 -8.35 11.77 6.48
N ARG A 59 -8.01 13.00 6.08
CA ARG A 59 -7.46 14.00 7.00
C ARG A 59 -8.52 14.38 8.02
N GLU A 60 -8.08 14.84 9.19
CA GLU A 60 -8.95 15.43 10.21
C GLU A 60 -9.88 16.50 9.62
N GLY A 61 -11.12 16.56 10.13
CA GLY A 61 -12.19 17.44 9.65
C GLY A 61 -13.05 16.85 8.52
N PHE A 62 -12.59 15.74 7.92
CA PHE A 62 -13.32 15.02 6.88
C PHE A 62 -13.85 13.68 7.41
N ARG A 63 -14.96 13.22 6.84
CA ARG A 63 -15.54 11.91 7.15
C ARG A 63 -16.05 11.21 5.90
N PHE A 64 -16.00 9.89 5.89
CA PHE A 64 -16.64 9.12 4.82
C PHE A 64 -18.16 9.27 4.88
N LEU A 65 -18.79 9.22 3.70
CA LEU A 65 -20.23 9.08 3.58
C LEU A 65 -20.58 7.61 3.78
N ASP A 66 -21.33 7.31 4.83
CA ASP A 66 -21.77 5.97 5.26
C ASP A 66 -22.83 5.36 4.33
N THR A 67 -23.74 6.20 3.82
CA THR A 67 -24.78 5.83 2.86
C THR A 67 -24.26 5.77 1.43
N TYR A 68 -23.06 6.31 1.16
CA TYR A 68 -22.43 6.20 -0.15
C TYR A 68 -21.77 4.84 -0.31
N ARG A 69 -21.97 4.23 -1.49
CA ARG A 69 -21.37 2.92 -1.80
C ARG A 69 -19.90 3.08 -2.20
N ASN A 70 -19.05 3.32 -1.19
CA ASN A 70 -17.60 3.31 -1.31
C ASN A 70 -17.12 1.94 -1.82
N ARG A 71 -16.36 1.89 -2.92
CA ARG A 71 -16.03 0.61 -3.58
C ARG A 71 -14.78 0.67 -4.44
N ALA A 72 -14.14 -0.48 -4.63
CA ALA A 72 -13.14 -0.68 -5.66
C ALA A 72 -13.75 -1.44 -6.86
N PHE A 73 -13.32 -1.12 -8.09
CA PHE A 73 -13.89 -1.65 -9.34
C PHE A 73 -12.94 -1.41 -10.53
N GLU A 74 -13.35 -1.85 -11.73
CA GLU A 74 -12.58 -1.72 -12.98
C GLU A 74 -11.18 -2.34 -12.90
N PHE A 75 -11.10 -3.49 -12.21
CA PHE A 75 -9.85 -4.21 -12.07
C PHE A 75 -9.35 -4.75 -13.40
N SER A 76 -8.05 -4.63 -13.64
CA SER A 76 -7.38 -5.22 -14.79
C SER A 76 -5.93 -5.58 -14.48
N THR A 77 -5.41 -6.54 -15.23
CA THR A 77 -3.99 -6.88 -15.29
C THR A 77 -3.57 -7.10 -16.73
N GLN A 78 -2.27 -7.09 -16.99
CA GLN A 78 -1.74 -7.52 -18.28
C GLN A 78 -2.02 -9.02 -18.48
N ASP A 79 -2.36 -9.40 -19.71
CA ASP A 79 -2.58 -10.79 -20.14
C ASP A 79 -3.58 -11.59 -19.28
N ASP A 80 -4.49 -10.89 -18.57
CA ASP A 80 -5.46 -11.50 -17.65
C ASP A 80 -4.78 -12.41 -16.59
N SER A 81 -3.56 -12.04 -16.16
CA SER A 81 -2.72 -12.82 -15.24
C SER A 81 -3.26 -13.00 -13.82
N VAL A 82 -4.35 -12.32 -13.46
CA VAL A 82 -5.01 -12.41 -12.16
C VAL A 82 -6.52 -12.58 -12.36
N ARG A 83 -7.13 -13.52 -11.64
CA ARG A 83 -8.59 -13.62 -11.55
C ARG A 83 -9.08 -12.76 -10.40
N PHE A 84 -9.98 -11.82 -10.66
CA PHE A 84 -10.71 -11.11 -9.61
C PHE A 84 -12.03 -11.84 -9.32
N GLU A 85 -12.30 -12.20 -8.07
CA GLU A 85 -13.50 -12.98 -7.71
C GLU A 85 -14.79 -12.11 -7.75
N ARG A 86 -14.62 -10.78 -7.79
CA ARG A 86 -15.69 -9.79 -7.87
C ARG A 86 -15.29 -8.67 -8.83
N ARG A 87 -16.23 -8.20 -9.66
CA ARG A 87 -16.04 -7.03 -10.53
C ARG A 87 -16.06 -5.69 -9.78
N SER A 88 -16.66 -5.67 -8.59
CA SER A 88 -16.70 -4.54 -7.69
C SER A 88 -16.81 -5.01 -6.26
N VAL A 89 -16.06 -4.37 -5.36
CA VAL A 89 -15.93 -4.75 -3.95
C VAL A 89 -16.28 -3.52 -3.11
N VAL A 90 -17.28 -3.66 -2.23
CA VAL A 90 -17.72 -2.59 -1.34
C VAL A 90 -16.78 -2.52 -0.13
N GLY A 91 -16.40 -1.30 0.24
CA GLY A 91 -15.57 -1.06 1.41
C GLY A 91 -16.38 -1.01 2.71
N ARG A 92 -15.67 -1.20 3.81
CA ARG A 92 -16.17 -1.06 5.18
C ARG A 92 -15.49 0.14 5.82
N ILE A 93 -16.27 1.00 6.47
CA ILE A 93 -15.72 2.13 7.22
C ILE A 93 -15.40 1.64 8.63
N GLU A 94 -14.14 1.74 9.02
CA GLU A 94 -13.58 1.38 10.31
C GLU A 94 -12.97 2.66 10.92
N GLY A 95 -13.79 3.40 11.68
CA GLY A 95 -13.39 4.70 12.23
C GLY A 95 -13.19 5.75 11.13
N ASP A 96 -11.97 6.26 11.00
CA ASP A 96 -11.55 7.25 9.99
C ASP A 96 -10.98 6.60 8.71
N THR A 97 -11.02 5.27 8.64
CA THR A 97 -10.39 4.49 7.57
C THR A 97 -11.46 3.70 6.80
N LEU A 98 -11.43 3.81 5.47
CA LEU A 98 -12.18 2.93 4.59
C LEU A 98 -11.28 1.75 4.21
N VAL A 99 -11.72 0.53 4.52
CA VAL A 99 -11.01 -0.71 4.20
C VAL A 99 -11.76 -1.44 3.08
N ILE A 100 -11.05 -1.80 2.01
CA ILE A 100 -11.59 -2.58 0.90
C ILE A 100 -10.71 -3.81 0.68
N ASP A 101 -11.30 -4.98 0.87
CA ASP A 101 -10.63 -6.26 0.76
C ASP A 101 -10.96 -6.92 -0.58
N ILE A 102 -10.05 -6.84 -1.55
CA ILE A 102 -10.27 -7.30 -2.91
C ILE A 102 -9.84 -8.76 -3.04
N PRO A 103 -10.77 -9.72 -3.19
CA PRO A 103 -10.44 -11.13 -3.38
C PRO A 103 -9.96 -11.38 -4.80
N LEU A 104 -8.80 -12.02 -4.92
CA LEU A 104 -8.16 -12.29 -6.20
C LEU A 104 -7.27 -13.53 -6.16
N THR A 105 -6.98 -14.09 -7.32
CA THR A 105 -6.18 -15.31 -7.48
C THR A 105 -5.16 -15.10 -8.59
N PRO A 106 -3.83 -15.15 -8.35
CA PRO A 106 -2.84 -15.08 -9.41
C PRO A 106 -2.90 -16.35 -10.28
N LYS A 107 -2.90 -16.20 -11.60
CA LYS A 107 -3.00 -17.32 -12.56
C LYS A 107 -1.65 -17.81 -13.06
N THR A 108 -0.63 -16.95 -13.04
CA THR A 108 0.71 -17.27 -13.56
C THR A 108 1.80 -16.85 -12.57
N PRO A 109 2.97 -17.51 -12.57
CA PRO A 109 4.10 -17.11 -11.73
C PRO A 109 4.64 -15.73 -12.08
N GLY A 110 5.27 -15.07 -11.11
CA GLY A 110 5.94 -13.78 -11.28
C GLY A 110 5.10 -12.57 -10.83
N PRO A 111 5.65 -11.35 -10.95
CA PRO A 111 4.97 -10.12 -10.58
C PRO A 111 3.94 -9.70 -11.64
N HIS A 112 2.75 -9.31 -11.19
CA HIS A 112 1.65 -8.84 -12.02
C HIS A 112 1.11 -7.52 -11.47
N VAL A 113 1.13 -6.48 -12.30
CA VAL A 113 0.52 -5.20 -11.96
C VAL A 113 -0.99 -5.32 -12.02
N ILE A 114 -1.63 -4.91 -10.94
CA ILE A 114 -3.07 -4.74 -10.79
C ILE A 114 -3.38 -3.25 -10.93
N ASN A 115 -4.25 -2.93 -11.88
CA ASN A 115 -4.86 -1.62 -12.02
C ASN A 115 -6.32 -1.67 -11.57
N GLY A 116 -6.85 -0.54 -11.11
CA GLY A 116 -8.27 -0.38 -10.84
C GLY A 116 -8.60 1.03 -10.36
N LEU A 117 -9.84 1.20 -9.90
CA LEU A 117 -10.31 2.45 -9.31
C LEU A 117 -10.92 2.22 -7.95
N VAL A 118 -10.67 3.15 -7.02
CA VAL A 118 -11.34 3.23 -5.72
C VAL A 118 -12.23 4.46 -5.72
N ARG A 119 -13.54 4.25 -5.71
CA ARG A 119 -14.53 5.33 -5.66
C ARG A 119 -14.97 5.56 -4.22
N ILE A 120 -14.73 6.77 -3.72
CA ILE A 120 -15.07 7.18 -2.37
C ILE A 120 -16.01 8.37 -2.37
N GLY A 121 -16.86 8.45 -1.35
CA GLY A 121 -17.65 9.60 -0.99
C GLY A 121 -17.22 10.11 0.39
N TYR A 122 -16.95 11.40 0.51
CA TYR A 122 -16.57 12.02 1.78
C TYR A 122 -17.21 13.41 1.92
N ALA A 123 -17.26 13.91 3.15
CA ALA A 123 -17.79 15.23 3.45
C ALA A 123 -16.84 16.04 4.33
N GLU A 124 -16.93 17.37 4.17
CA GLU A 124 -16.38 18.36 5.08
C GLU A 124 -17.56 19.09 5.75
N GLY A 125 -17.67 18.98 7.08
CA GLY A 125 -18.84 19.48 7.79
C GLY A 125 -20.15 18.81 7.36
N GLN A 126 -21.24 19.59 7.27
CA GLN A 126 -22.59 19.05 6.97
C GLN A 126 -23.06 19.26 5.53
N GLN A 127 -22.51 20.23 4.80
CA GLN A 127 -23.06 20.65 3.50
C GLN A 127 -22.18 20.29 2.30
N SER A 128 -20.87 20.10 2.50
CA SER A 128 -19.95 19.82 1.41
C SER A 128 -19.74 18.32 1.28
N MET A 129 -20.21 17.74 0.18
CA MET A 129 -20.05 16.33 -0.15
C MET A 129 -19.29 16.18 -1.46
N TYR A 130 -18.36 15.23 -1.50
CA TYR A 130 -17.47 14.99 -2.62
C TYR A 130 -17.47 13.52 -2.98
N MET A 131 -17.42 13.22 -4.28
CA MET A 131 -17.24 11.86 -4.80
C MET A 131 -16.07 11.86 -5.78
N VAL A 132 -15.06 11.05 -5.50
CA VAL A 132 -13.83 10.99 -6.30
C VAL A 132 -13.47 9.55 -6.62
N SER A 133 -12.75 9.37 -7.73
CA SER A 133 -12.14 8.09 -8.10
C SER A 133 -10.62 8.20 -7.93
N LEU A 134 -10.04 7.30 -7.15
CA LEU A 134 -8.61 7.22 -6.90
C LEU A 134 -8.03 6.07 -7.75
N PRO A 135 -6.88 6.27 -8.43
CA PRO A 135 -6.22 5.18 -9.13
C PRO A 135 -5.68 4.16 -8.12
N LEU A 136 -5.99 2.88 -8.34
CA LEU A 136 -5.43 1.75 -7.61
C LEU A 136 -4.36 1.11 -8.47
N ILE A 137 -3.12 1.11 -7.98
CA ILE A 137 -2.00 0.41 -8.60
C ILE A 137 -1.32 -0.41 -7.52
N ALA A 138 -1.21 -1.71 -7.72
CA ALA A 138 -0.54 -2.64 -6.80
C ALA A 138 0.11 -3.76 -7.58
N THR A 139 1.00 -4.52 -6.94
CA THR A 139 1.57 -5.73 -7.52
C THR A 139 1.11 -6.94 -6.74
N ILE A 140 0.69 -8.01 -7.44
CA ILE A 140 0.67 -9.35 -6.87
C ILE A 140 1.80 -10.18 -7.47
N THR A 141 2.59 -10.84 -6.62
CA THR A 141 3.59 -11.82 -7.05
C THR A 141 3.05 -13.24 -6.86
N GLY A 142 2.84 -13.94 -7.97
CA GLY A 142 2.52 -15.36 -8.00
C GLY A 142 3.75 -16.21 -7.73
N LYS A 143 3.76 -16.96 -6.62
CA LYS A 143 4.79 -17.96 -6.32
C LYS A 143 4.43 -19.30 -6.94
N GLY A 144 5.44 -20.00 -7.44
CA GLY A 144 5.31 -21.40 -7.84
C GLY A 144 4.84 -22.24 -6.65
N SER A 145 4.06 -23.27 -6.96
CA SER A 145 3.65 -24.32 -6.03
C SER A 145 4.83 -25.16 -5.58
#